data_AF-Q70M26-F1
#
_entry.id   AF-Q70M26-F1
#
_cell.length_a   1.000
_cell.length_b   1.000
_cell.length_c   1.000
_cell.angle_alpha   90.00
_cell.angle_beta   90.00
_cell.angle_gamma   90.00
#
_symmetry.space_group_name_H-M   'P 1'
#
loop_
_entity.id
_entity.type
_entity.pdbx_description
1 polymer ?
#
loop_
_entity_poly.entity_id
_entity_poly.type
_entity_poly.pdbx_seq_one_letter_code
_entity_poly.pdbx_strand_id
1 'polypeptide(L)'
;IDSMTGGHPNTTKINRALAEAAQKTNVAMGVGSQRAGLELDDEELIESYAVVRDVAPDAFLYGNVGAAQLLEYDVADVEEAVEMIEADAIAVHLNFLQEAIQPEGDV
;
A
#
# COMPACT_ATOMS: atom_id res chain seq x y z
N ILE A 1 -8.44 -1.89 -9.61
CA ILE A 1 -7.16 -1.23 -9.92
C ILE A 1 -6.12 -1.94 -9.09
N ASP A 2 -5.18 -2.62 -9.74
CA ASP A 2 -4.16 -3.39 -9.00
C ASP A 2 -3.10 -2.48 -8.38
N SER A 3 -2.39 -3.01 -7.39
CA SER A 3 -1.35 -2.33 -6.62
C SER A 3 -0.22 -1.83 -7.51
N MET A 4 0.20 -0.58 -7.31
CA MET A 4 1.27 0.02 -8.12
C MET A 4 2.26 0.86 -7.30
N THR A 5 1.77 1.75 -6.43
CA THR A 5 2.65 2.80 -5.85
C THR A 5 2.16 3.34 -4.51
N GLY A 6 2.97 4.23 -3.93
CA GLY A 6 2.96 4.69 -2.54
C GLY A 6 4.40 4.78 -2.05
N GLY A 7 4.64 5.36 -0.88
CA GLY A 7 5.96 5.38 -0.25
C GLY A 7 6.91 6.42 -0.84
N HIS A 8 6.37 7.48 -1.48
CA HIS A 8 7.14 8.64 -1.94
C HIS A 8 6.21 9.84 -2.15
N PRO A 9 6.56 11.09 -1.79
CA PRO A 9 5.64 12.25 -1.89
C PRO A 9 5.04 12.48 -3.28
N ASN A 10 5.83 12.22 -4.34
CA ASN A 10 5.36 12.30 -5.74
C ASN A 10 4.21 11.32 -6.09
N THR A 11 4.03 10.22 -5.34
CA THR A 11 3.04 9.18 -5.66
C THR A 11 1.67 9.47 -5.06
N THR A 12 1.57 10.39 -4.09
CA THR A 12 0.29 10.83 -3.49
C THR A 12 -0.72 11.27 -4.55
N LYS A 13 -0.28 12.04 -5.55
CA LYS A 13 -1.17 12.51 -6.63
C LYS A 13 -1.66 11.36 -7.52
N ILE A 14 -0.84 10.31 -7.69
CA ILE A 14 -1.19 9.13 -8.47
C ILE A 14 -2.24 8.32 -7.71
N ASN A 15 -1.98 8.01 -6.44
CA ASN A 15 -2.91 7.26 -5.59
C ASN A 15 -4.24 8.01 -5.43
N ARG A 16 -4.22 9.33 -5.22
CA ARG A 16 -5.44 10.17 -5.19
C ARG A 16 -6.26 10.03 -6.49
N ALA A 17 -5.62 10.19 -7.64
CA ALA A 17 -6.33 10.14 -8.92
C ALA A 17 -6.95 8.76 -9.21
N LEU A 18 -6.24 7.68 -8.86
CA LEU A 18 -6.74 6.32 -9.01
C LEU A 18 -7.90 6.03 -8.04
N ALA A 19 -7.80 6.48 -6.79
CA ALA A 19 -8.82 6.31 -5.77
C ALA A 19 -10.10 7.09 -6.12
N GLU A 20 -9.99 8.32 -6.62
CA GLU A 20 -11.14 9.06 -7.13
C GLU A 20 -11.85 8.32 -8.28
N ALA A 21 -11.10 7.67 -9.16
CA ALA A 21 -11.67 6.87 -10.24
C ALA A 21 -12.33 5.60 -9.71
N ALA A 22 -11.70 4.93 -8.73
CA ALA A 22 -12.25 3.77 -8.04
C ALA A 22 -13.60 4.09 -7.36
N GLN A 23 -13.67 5.20 -6.60
CA GLN A 23 -14.89 5.71 -5.97
C GLN A 23 -16.00 5.98 -6.99
N LYS A 24 -15.68 6.69 -8.08
CA LYS A 24 -16.67 7.06 -9.12
C LYS A 24 -17.20 5.85 -9.89
N THR A 25 -16.40 4.78 -10.01
CA THR A 25 -16.73 3.60 -10.84
C THR A 25 -17.13 2.38 -10.04
N ASN A 26 -17.04 2.45 -8.71
CA ASN A 26 -17.26 1.33 -7.80
C ASN A 26 -16.39 0.11 -8.15
N VAL A 27 -15.11 0.35 -8.42
CA VAL A 27 -14.09 -0.68 -8.69
C VAL A 27 -13.14 -0.73 -7.51
N ALA A 28 -12.82 -1.93 -7.03
CA ALA A 28 -11.85 -2.12 -5.96
C ALA A 28 -10.45 -1.60 -6.34
N MET A 29 -9.70 -1.06 -5.38
CA MET A 29 -8.34 -0.55 -5.58
C MET A 29 -7.36 -1.04 -4.52
N GLY A 30 -6.16 -1.43 -4.94
CA GLY A 30 -5.03 -1.68 -4.06
C GLY A 30 -4.03 -0.53 -4.06
N VAL A 31 -3.41 -0.26 -2.90
CA VAL A 31 -2.19 0.55 -2.84
C VAL A 31 -0.95 -0.30 -3.15
N GLY A 32 0.18 0.33 -3.46
CA GLY A 32 1.48 -0.35 -3.54
C GLY A 32 1.93 -0.89 -2.17
N SER A 33 3.06 -1.61 -2.13
CA SER A 33 3.64 -2.12 -0.88
C SER A 33 3.74 -1.00 0.17
N GLN A 34 3.15 -1.22 1.34
CA GLN A 34 3.11 -0.26 2.45
C GLN A 34 4.37 -0.30 3.31
N ARG A 35 5.35 -1.14 2.97
CA ARG A 35 6.63 -1.26 3.69
C ARG A 35 7.24 0.10 4.03
N ALA A 36 7.32 1.01 3.06
CA ALA A 36 7.89 2.33 3.29
C ALA A 36 7.10 3.17 4.30
N GLY A 37 5.77 3.05 4.33
CA GLY A 37 4.94 3.76 5.31
C GLY A 37 4.96 3.14 6.71
N LEU A 38 5.35 1.86 6.84
CA LEU A 38 5.48 1.16 8.12
C LEU A 38 6.88 1.30 8.72
N GLU A 39 7.92 1.25 7.89
CA GLU A 39 9.31 1.21 8.36
C GLU A 39 9.96 2.58 8.48
N LEU A 40 9.47 3.56 7.72
CA LEU A 40 10.02 4.91 7.71
C LEU A 40 9.02 5.83 8.41
N ASP A 41 9.40 6.31 9.60
CA ASP A 41 8.66 7.29 10.41
C ASP A 41 8.64 8.67 9.71
N ASP A 42 7.89 8.75 8.61
CA ASP A 42 7.77 9.90 7.72
C ASP A 42 6.32 10.10 7.27
N GLU A 43 5.70 11.17 7.76
CA GLU A 43 4.31 11.54 7.50
C GLU A 43 4.01 11.74 6.00
N GLU A 44 4.98 12.21 5.19
CA GLU A 44 4.74 12.39 3.74
C GLU A 44 4.60 11.04 3.02
N LEU A 45 5.25 10.00 3.53
CA LEU A 45 5.16 8.65 2.99
C LEU A 45 3.82 8.03 3.37
N ILE A 46 3.40 8.15 4.64
CA ILE A 46 2.08 7.69 5.11
C ILE A 46 0.95 8.36 4.32
N GLU A 47 1.02 9.69 4.14
CA GLU A 47 0.04 10.47 3.37
C GLU A 47 -0.05 9.97 1.91
N SER A 48 1.04 9.49 1.32
CA SER A 48 1.01 8.93 -0.04
C SER A 48 0.13 7.68 -0.19
N TYR A 49 -0.17 7.01 0.92
CA TYR A 49 -1.14 5.92 1.00
C TYR A 49 -2.49 6.43 1.52
N ALA A 50 -2.54 7.03 2.71
CA ALA A 50 -3.76 7.41 3.43
C ALA A 50 -4.75 8.24 2.58
N VAL A 51 -4.21 9.06 1.67
CA VAL A 51 -4.97 9.84 0.69
C VAL A 51 -6.04 9.06 -0.07
N VAL A 52 -5.88 7.74 -0.25
CA VAL A 52 -6.86 6.93 -0.98
C VAL A 52 -8.21 6.87 -0.27
N ARG A 53 -8.21 6.75 1.07
CA ARG A 53 -9.46 6.65 1.84
C ARG A 53 -10.18 7.99 1.93
N ASP A 54 -9.43 9.09 2.00
CA ASP A 54 -9.98 10.45 1.98
C ASP A 54 -10.87 10.73 0.75
N VAL A 55 -10.46 10.23 -0.43
CA VAL A 55 -11.17 10.49 -1.70
C VAL A 55 -12.04 9.33 -2.16
N ALA A 56 -11.88 8.16 -1.54
CA ALA A 56 -12.65 6.95 -1.85
C ALA A 56 -13.23 6.31 -0.58
N PRO A 57 -14.13 7.01 0.15
CA PRO A 57 -14.66 6.53 1.42
C PRO A 57 -15.50 5.25 1.29
N ASP A 58 -16.12 5.01 0.13
CA ASP A 58 -17.03 3.87 -0.09
C ASP A 58 -16.42 2.78 -0.98
N ALA A 59 -15.30 3.06 -1.64
CA ALA A 59 -14.63 2.08 -2.48
C ALA A 59 -14.04 0.96 -1.64
N PHE A 60 -14.06 -0.25 -2.17
CA PHE A 60 -13.31 -1.36 -1.60
C PHE A 60 -11.81 -1.11 -1.80
N LEU A 61 -11.07 -0.92 -0.71
CA LEU A 61 -9.63 -0.69 -0.74
C LEU A 61 -8.91 -1.88 -0.11
N TYR A 62 -7.77 -2.28 -0.67
CA TYR A 62 -6.91 -3.27 -0.04
C TYR A 62 -5.48 -2.75 0.15
N GLY A 63 -4.92 -3.05 1.31
CA GLY A 63 -3.53 -2.80 1.62
C GLY A 63 -2.63 -3.84 0.96
N ASN A 64 -1.31 -3.61 1.02
CA ASN A 64 -0.36 -4.48 0.35
C ASN A 64 0.95 -4.61 1.14
N VAL A 65 1.33 -5.86 1.42
CA VAL A 65 2.60 -6.23 2.07
C VAL A 65 3.30 -7.30 1.25
N GLY A 66 4.62 -7.38 1.34
CA GLY A 66 5.38 -8.46 0.69
C GLY A 66 5.52 -9.67 1.59
N ALA A 67 5.58 -10.85 0.98
CA ALA A 67 5.74 -12.10 1.74
C ALA A 67 7.08 -12.19 2.47
N ALA A 68 8.13 -11.51 1.98
CA ALA A 68 9.43 -11.45 2.67
C ALA A 68 9.31 -10.73 4.02
N GLN A 69 8.53 -9.64 4.09
CA GLN A 69 8.32 -8.90 5.33
C GLN A 69 7.57 -9.71 6.39
N LEU A 70 6.74 -10.69 5.99
CA LEU A 70 6.02 -11.56 6.95
C LEU A 70 6.94 -12.49 7.76
N LEU A 71 8.23 -12.54 7.46
CA LEU A 71 9.23 -13.20 8.30
C LEU A 71 9.63 -12.34 9.51
N GLU A 72 9.43 -11.03 9.41
CA GLU A 72 9.82 -10.03 10.41
C GLU A 72 8.60 -9.38 11.08
N TYR A 73 7.51 -9.22 10.32
CA TYR A 73 6.27 -8.59 10.76
C TYR A 73 5.43 -9.56 11.56
N ASP A 74 4.77 -9.03 12.59
CA ASP A 74 3.72 -9.72 13.32
C ASP A 74 2.32 -9.23 12.90
N VAL A 75 1.30 -9.63 13.65
CA VAL A 75 -0.08 -9.25 13.34
C VAL A 75 -0.31 -7.75 13.50
N ALA A 76 0.36 -7.11 14.46
CA ALA A 76 0.18 -5.68 14.72
C ALA A 76 0.72 -4.84 13.55
N ASP A 77 1.84 -5.24 12.95
CA ASP A 77 2.38 -4.55 11.76
C ASP A 77 1.40 -4.63 10.56
N VAL A 78 0.72 -5.77 10.41
CA VAL A 78 -0.31 -5.93 9.36
C VAL A 78 -1.58 -5.15 9.70
N GLU A 79 -1.95 -5.07 10.98
CA GLU A 79 -3.06 -4.22 11.45
C GLU A 79 -2.77 -2.74 11.19
N GLU A 80 -1.53 -2.28 11.41
CA GLU A 80 -1.13 -0.90 11.07
C GLU A 80 -1.23 -0.62 9.57
N ALA A 81 -0.85 -1.59 8.73
CA ALA A 81 -1.05 -1.47 7.28
C ALA A 81 -2.54 -1.36 6.90
N VAL A 82 -3.42 -2.09 7.59
CA VAL A 82 -4.88 -1.97 7.41
C VAL A 82 -5.36 -0.60 7.85
N GLU A 83 -4.96 -0.14 9.04
CA GLU A 83 -5.39 1.14 9.63
C GLU A 83 -4.96 2.33 8.78
N MET A 84 -3.76 2.30 8.18
CA MET A 84 -3.20 3.36 7.34
C MET A 84 -4.13 3.82 6.21
N ILE A 85 -4.98 2.93 5.68
CA ILE A 85 -5.94 3.26 4.60
C ILE A 85 -7.37 2.81 4.91
N GLU A 86 -7.65 2.41 6.15
CA GLU A 86 -8.88 1.72 6.56
C GLU A 86 -9.23 0.58 5.58
N ALA A 87 -8.28 -0.33 5.34
CA ALA A 87 -8.39 -1.33 4.29
C ALA A 87 -9.50 -2.36 4.56
N ASP A 88 -10.18 -2.79 3.50
CA ASP A 88 -11.17 -3.88 3.53
C ASP A 88 -10.50 -5.27 3.43
N ALA A 89 -9.27 -5.34 2.92
CA ALA A 89 -8.47 -6.54 2.81
C ALA A 89 -6.96 -6.23 2.71
N ILE A 90 -6.12 -7.27 2.82
CA ILE A 90 -4.67 -7.19 2.58
C ILE A 90 -4.29 -8.14 1.46
N ALA A 91 -3.50 -7.63 0.50
CA ALA A 91 -2.79 -8.44 -0.48
C ALA A 91 -1.38 -8.76 0.02
N VAL A 92 -0.98 -10.03 -0.09
CA VAL A 92 0.39 -10.47 0.13
C VAL A 92 1.04 -10.74 -1.22
N HIS A 93 1.98 -9.90 -1.64
CA HIS A 93 2.63 -10.06 -2.94
C HIS A 93 3.83 -11.00 -2.87
N LEU A 94 4.05 -11.72 -3.96
CA LEU A 94 5.19 -12.62 -4.16
C LEU A 94 6.06 -12.08 -5.28
N ASN A 95 7.23 -11.55 -4.95
CA ASN A 95 8.14 -10.90 -5.88
C ASN A 95 9.57 -11.44 -5.79
N PHE A 96 9.76 -12.72 -5.39
CA PHE A 96 11.07 -13.34 -5.17
C PHE A 96 12.13 -13.06 -6.24
N LEU A 97 11.76 -13.11 -7.53
CA LEU A 97 12.69 -12.83 -8.61
C LEU A 97 13.13 -11.36 -8.61
N GLN A 98 12.22 -10.44 -8.31
CA GLN A 98 12.53 -9.01 -8.21
C GLN A 98 13.49 -8.76 -7.04
N GLU A 99 13.22 -9.35 -5.87
CA GLU A 99 14.10 -9.27 -4.70
C GLU A 99 15.50 -9.84 -5.02
N ALA A 100 15.57 -10.99 -5.68
CA ALA A 100 16.84 -11.64 -6.01
C ALA A 100 17.73 -10.85 -6.99
N ILE A 101 17.17 -9.95 -7.80
CA ILE A 101 17.92 -9.20 -8.81
C ILE A 101 18.12 -7.72 -8.46
N GLN A 102 17.37 -7.18 -7.50
CA GLN A 102 17.52 -5.78 -7.09
C GLN A 102 18.69 -5.63 -6.10
N PRO A 103 19.52 -4.57 -6.20
CA PRO A 103 20.70 -4.41 -5.35
C PRO A 103 20.42 -4.44 -3.84
N GLU A 104 19.24 -4.00 -3.45
CA GLU A 104 18.75 -3.84 -2.07
C GLU A 104 17.73 -4.90 -1.65
N GLY A 105 17.58 -5.99 -2.40
CA GLY A 105 16.50 -6.94 -2.20
C GLY A 105 16.71 -7.91 -1.04
N ASP A 106 15.59 -8.38 -0.50
CA ASP A 106 15.52 -9.33 0.61
C ASP A 106 15.43 -10.77 0.06
N VAL A 107 16.51 -11.54 0.19
CA VAL A 107 16.65 -12.92 -0.33
C VAL A 107 16.68 -13.97 0.76
#